data_AF-A0A699R497-F1
#
_entry.id   AF-A0A699R497-F1
#
_cell.length_a   1.000
_cell.length_b   1.000
_cell.length_c   1.000
_cell.angle_alpha   90.00
_cell.angle_beta   90.00
_cell.angle_gamma   90.00
#
_symmetry.space_group_name_H-M   'P 1'
#
loop_
_entity.id
_entity.type
_entity.pdbx_description
1 polymer ?
#
loop_
_entity_poly.entity_id
_entity_poly.type
_entity_poly.pdbx_seq_one_letter_code
_entity_poly.pdbx_strand_id
1 'polypeptide(L)'
;MFMMFLISEVHPFDDGNGRLARLMMNAELVSTGQCRIIITTHARESYLDALRRLSRQSEPSLYIRMLSGAQQFVADLRPDSYELVKAQLEVQEAFTEVSSQLRW
;
A
#
# COMPACT_ATOMS: atom_id res chain seq x y z
N MET A 1 7.73 -6.26 -7.08
CA MET A 1 7.43 -4.99 -7.78
C MET A 1 6.74 -5.19 -9.13
N PHE A 2 7.20 -6.10 -10.00
CA PHE A 2 6.66 -6.28 -11.36
C PHE A 2 5.18 -6.73 -11.42
N MET A 3 4.72 -7.60 -10.51
CA MET A 3 3.33 -8.09 -10.51
C MET A 3 2.28 -7.01 -10.17
N MET A 4 2.63 -5.99 -9.40
CA MET A 4 1.67 -4.98 -8.98
C MET A 4 1.36 -3.99 -10.10
N PHE A 5 2.37 -3.68 -10.93
CA PHE A 5 2.21 -2.92 -12.17
C PHE A 5 1.41 -3.70 -13.22
N LEU A 6 1.73 -5.00 -13.41
CA LEU A 6 1.10 -5.83 -14.44
C LEU A 6 -0.39 -6.06 -14.18
N ILE A 7 -0.82 -6.21 -12.92
CA ILE A 7 -2.24 -6.40 -12.57
C ILE A 7 -3.01 -5.06 -12.55
N SER A 8 -2.37 -3.94 -12.19
CA SER A 8 -3.03 -2.62 -12.18
C SER A 8 -3.21 -2.02 -13.58
N GLU A 9 -2.35 -2.34 -14.54
CA GLU A 9 -2.44 -1.80 -15.90
C GLU A 9 -3.31 -2.68 -16.81
N VAL A 10 -3.27 -4.01 -16.68
CA VAL A 10 -4.02 -4.92 -17.57
C VAL A 10 -5.52 -4.93 -17.27
N HIS A 11 -5.95 -4.55 -16.06
CA HIS A 11 -7.36 -4.55 -15.62
C HIS A 11 -8.14 -5.80 -16.09
N PRO A 12 -7.68 -7.03 -15.76
CA PRO A 12 -8.30 -8.25 -16.26
C PRO A 12 -9.72 -8.51 -15.70
N PHE A 13 -10.13 -7.78 -14.66
CA PHE A 13 -11.44 -7.92 -14.02
C PHE A 13 -12.16 -6.57 -13.89
N ASP A 14 -13.50 -6.61 -13.81
CA ASP A 14 -14.34 -5.41 -13.65
C ASP A 14 -14.14 -4.70 -12.30
N ASP A 15 -13.77 -5.44 -11.25
CA ASP A 15 -13.42 -4.93 -9.91
C ASP A 15 -12.37 -5.84 -9.26
N GLY A 16 -11.66 -5.33 -8.25
CA GLY A 16 -10.80 -6.13 -7.38
C GLY A 16 -9.34 -6.19 -7.81
N ASN A 17 -8.96 -5.59 -8.94
CA ASN A 17 -7.58 -5.59 -9.44
C ASN A 17 -6.58 -5.11 -8.38
N GLY A 18 -6.87 -4.01 -7.68
CA GLY A 18 -6.00 -3.50 -6.61
C GLY A 18 -5.91 -4.42 -5.38
N ARG A 19 -6.95 -5.20 -5.08
CA ARG A 19 -6.92 -6.21 -4.00
C ARG A 19 -6.06 -7.41 -4.42
N LEU A 20 -6.28 -7.93 -5.62
CA LEU A 20 -5.50 -9.04 -6.17
C LEU A 20 -4.02 -8.68 -6.32
N ALA A 21 -3.72 -7.48 -6.83
CA ALA A 21 -2.34 -7.01 -6.99
C ALA A 21 -1.58 -6.99 -5.65
N ARG A 22 -2.22 -6.51 -4.57
CA ARG A 22 -1.63 -6.50 -3.22
C ARG A 22 -1.55 -7.90 -2.62
N LEU A 23 -2.51 -8.78 -2.89
CA LEU A 23 -2.47 -10.17 -2.47
C LEU A 23 -1.27 -10.90 -3.08
N MET A 24 -1.10 -10.80 -4.40
CA MET A 24 0.01 -11.41 -5.13
C MET A 24 1.35 -10.81 -4.69
N MET A 25 1.44 -9.48 -4.55
CA MET A 25 2.63 -8.84 -4.01
C MET A 25 3.03 -9.40 -2.64
N ASN A 26 2.08 -9.50 -1.71
CA ASN A 26 2.37 -10.03 -0.38
C ASN A 26 2.65 -11.53 -0.38
N ALA A 27 2.07 -12.31 -1.29
CA ALA A 27 2.39 -13.72 -1.46
C ALA A 27 3.87 -13.92 -1.83
N GLU A 28 4.39 -13.11 -2.76
CA GLU A 28 5.82 -13.13 -3.15
C GLU A 28 6.75 -12.63 -2.03
N LEU A 29 6.34 -11.60 -1.29
CA LEU A 29 7.12 -11.14 -0.13
C LEU A 29 7.20 -12.23 0.95
N VAL A 30 6.07 -12.86 1.26
CA VAL A 30 6.01 -13.94 2.27
C VAL A 30 6.78 -15.17 1.81
N SER A 31 6.69 -15.57 0.53
CA SER A 31 7.41 -16.74 0.00
C SER A 31 8.93 -16.59 0.11
N THR A 32 9.43 -15.34 0.12
CA THR A 32 10.84 -15.00 0.24
C THR A 32 11.25 -14.55 1.66
N GLY A 33 10.36 -14.67 2.64
CA GLY A 33 10.63 -14.29 4.03
C GLY A 33 10.73 -12.78 4.27
N GLN A 34 10.26 -11.96 3.33
CA GLN A 34 10.24 -10.50 3.45
C GLN A 34 9.01 -9.99 4.20
N CYS A 35 9.16 -8.79 4.79
CA CYS A 35 8.06 -8.10 5.47
C CYS A 35 6.92 -7.77 4.48
N ARG A 36 5.68 -7.90 4.94
CA ARG A 36 4.49 -7.57 4.16
C ARG A 36 4.38 -6.06 3.93
N ILE A 37 3.71 -5.68 2.86
CA ILE A 37 3.30 -4.30 2.59
C ILE A 37 1.81 -4.17 2.89
N ILE A 38 1.47 -3.27 3.81
CA ILE A 38 0.08 -2.92 4.15
C ILE A 38 -0.11 -1.43 3.86
N ILE A 39 -1.07 -1.11 2.98
CA ILE A 39 -1.49 0.26 2.72
C ILE A 39 -2.64 0.57 3.68
N THR A 40 -2.40 1.48 4.63
CA THR A 40 -3.38 1.91 5.62
C THR A 40 -4.47 2.77 5.00
N THR A 41 -5.57 2.98 5.72
CA THR A 41 -6.66 3.87 5.28
C THR A 41 -6.13 5.29 5.07
N HIS A 42 -5.27 5.76 5.99
CA HIS A 42 -4.64 7.07 5.91
C HIS A 42 -3.75 7.23 4.66
N ALA A 43 -2.97 6.21 4.31
CA ALA A 43 -2.05 6.26 3.17
C ALA A 43 -2.72 6.00 1.80
N ARG A 44 -4.02 5.69 1.78
CA ARG A 44 -4.74 5.24 0.58
C ARG A 44 -4.69 6.24 -0.56
N GLU A 45 -5.03 7.50 -0.31
CA GLU A 45 -5.08 8.54 -1.35
C GLU A 45 -3.70 8.78 -1.96
N SER A 46 -2.67 8.94 -1.12
CA SER A 46 -1.28 9.12 -1.61
C SER A 46 -0.79 7.93 -2.42
N TYR A 47 -1.18 6.71 -2.05
CA TYR A 47 -0.86 5.51 -2.82
C TYR A 47 -1.57 5.49 -4.20
N LEU A 48 -2.84 5.91 -4.26
CA LEU A 48 -3.56 6.03 -5.53
C LEU A 48 -2.95 7.11 -6.43
N ASP A 49 -2.54 8.24 -5.87
CA ASP A 49 -1.84 9.29 -6.62
C ASP A 49 -0.48 8.83 -7.13
N ALA A 50 0.27 8.07 -6.34
CA ALA A 50 1.53 7.48 -6.77
C ALA A 50 1.34 6.51 -7.95
N LEU A 51 0.28 5.69 -7.91
CA LEU A 51 -0.09 4.82 -9.03
C LEU A 51 -0.50 5.62 -10.28
N ARG A 52 -1.31 6.67 -10.13
CA ARG A 52 -1.70 7.54 -11.25
C ARG A 52 -0.49 8.19 -11.92
N ARG A 53 0.49 8.65 -11.14
CA ARG A 53 1.73 9.23 -11.67
C ARG A 53 2.59 8.18 -12.38
N LEU A 54 2.73 6.99 -11.80
CA LEU A 54 3.42 5.88 -12.45
C LEU A 54 2.80 5.56 -13.81
N SER A 55 1.48 5.37 -13.86
CA SER A 55 0.74 5.00 -15.07
C SER A 55 0.76 6.11 -16.14
N ARG A 56 0.48 7.36 -15.76
CA ARG A 56 0.24 8.45 -16.72
C ARG A 56 1.50 9.23 -17.09
N GLN A 57 2.49 9.24 -16.21
CA GLN A 57 3.69 10.07 -16.35
C GLN A 57 4.98 9.23 -16.41
N SER A 58 4.90 7.90 -16.30
CA SER A 58 6.07 7.01 -16.24
C SER A 58 7.05 7.39 -15.13
N GLU A 59 6.53 7.93 -14.02
CA GLU A 59 7.32 8.39 -12.87
C GLU A 59 7.21 7.39 -11.70
N PRO A 60 8.10 6.36 -11.62
CA PRO A 60 7.99 5.31 -10.62
C PRO A 60 8.44 5.75 -9.23
N SER A 61 9.27 6.78 -9.13
CA SER A 61 10.00 7.15 -7.91
C SER A 61 9.09 7.35 -6.70
N LEU A 62 7.94 8.00 -6.87
CA LEU A 62 6.98 8.21 -5.77
C LEU A 62 6.36 6.88 -5.32
N TYR A 63 5.98 6.04 -6.27
CA TYR A 63 5.38 4.74 -5.99
C TYR A 63 6.35 3.80 -5.25
N ILE A 64 7.61 3.74 -5.69
CA ILE A 64 8.66 2.96 -5.02
C ILE A 64 8.84 3.41 -3.56
N ARG A 65 8.94 4.73 -3.33
CA ARG A 65 9.08 5.29 -1.97
C ARG A 65 7.88 4.98 -1.09
N MET A 66 6.67 5.10 -1.63
CA MET A 66 5.43 4.76 -0.90
C MET A 66 5.39 3.30 -0.47
N LEU A 67 5.74 2.38 -1.37
CA LEU A 67 5.80 0.95 -1.04
C LEU A 67 6.88 0.65 0.02
N SER A 68 8.05 1.26 -0.11
CA SER A 68 9.15 1.08 0.84
C SER A 68 8.78 1.59 2.24
N GLY A 69 8.15 2.77 2.31
CA GLY A 69 7.66 3.34 3.57
C GLY A 69 6.56 2.48 4.19
N ALA A 70 5.62 1.97 3.39
CA ALA A 70 4.58 1.06 3.86
C ALA A 70 5.15 -0.28 4.36
N GLN A 71 6.20 -0.81 3.73
CA GLN A 71 6.89 -2.01 4.21
C GLN A 71 7.61 -1.77 5.54
N GLN A 72 8.31 -0.64 5.64
CA GLN A 72 9.03 -0.25 6.86
C GLN A 72 8.05 -0.04 8.03
N PHE A 73 6.93 0.63 7.78
CA PHE A 73 5.87 0.79 8.77
C PHE A 73 5.42 -0.55 9.36
N VAL A 74 5.18 -1.55 8.52
CA VAL A 74 4.81 -2.90 8.99
C VAL A 74 5.96 -3.57 9.73
N ALA A 75 7.20 -3.38 9.29
CA ALA A 75 8.39 -3.93 9.96
C ALA A 75 8.62 -3.32 11.35
N ASP A 76 8.18 -2.08 11.58
CA ASP A 76 8.30 -1.37 12.85
C ASP A 76 7.21 -1.75 13.87
N LEU A 77 6.14 -2.42 13.43
CA LEU A 77 5.10 -2.93 14.32
C LEU A 77 5.66 -4.02 15.23
N ARG A 78 5.17 -4.06 16.47
CA ARG A 78 5.51 -5.10 17.45
C ARG A 78 4.34 -6.05 17.60
N PRO A 79 4.33 -7.20 16.89
CA PRO A 79 3.18 -8.11 16.85
C PRO A 79 3.09 -9.02 18.09
N ASP A 80 3.48 -8.53 19.26
CA ASP A 80 3.47 -9.31 20.51
C ASP A 80 2.04 -9.59 21.00
N SER A 81 1.14 -8.62 20.82
CA SER A 81 -0.28 -8.75 21.14
C SER A 81 -1.14 -7.88 20.22
N TYR A 82 -2.41 -8.27 20.06
CA TYR A 82 -3.39 -7.50 19.31
C TYR A 82 -3.52 -6.06 19.85
N GLU A 83 -3.61 -5.90 21.18
CA GLU A 83 -3.78 -4.59 21.81
C GLU A 83 -2.59 -3.66 21.56
N LEU A 84 -1.36 -4.19 21.62
CA LEU A 84 -0.16 -3.41 21.34
C LEU A 84 -0.14 -2.91 19.89
N VAL A 85 -0.40 -3.81 18.94
CA VAL A 85 -0.46 -3.45 17.52
C VAL A 85 -1.58 -2.45 17.27
N LYS A 86 -2.76 -2.67 17.83
CA LYS A 86 -3.91 -1.75 17.68
C LYS A 86 -3.57 -0.35 18.19
N ALA A 87 -2.97 -0.25 19.38
CA ALA A 87 -2.52 1.03 19.92
C ALA A 87 -1.47 1.71 19.02
N GLN A 88 -0.51 0.96 18.47
CA GLN A 88 0.46 1.49 17.51
C GLN A 88 -0.22 2.03 16.24
N LEU A 89 -1.20 1.30 15.70
CA LEU A 89 -1.96 1.70 14.52
C LEU A 89 -2.81 2.97 14.79
N GLU A 90 -3.40 3.08 15.97
CA GLU A 90 -4.19 4.25 16.39
C GLU A 90 -3.32 5.50 16.54
N VAL A 91 -2.14 5.39 17.17
CA VAL A 91 -1.19 6.50 17.32
C VAL A 91 -0.70 7.02 15.96
N GLN A 92 -0.58 6.14 14.97
CA GLN A 92 -0.19 6.52 13.60
C GLN A 92 -1.37 6.86 12.70
N GLU A 93 -2.57 7.04 13.26
CA GLU A 93 -3.80 7.39 12.54
C GLU A 93 -4.12 6.43 11.38
N ALA A 94 -3.67 5.18 11.45
CA ALA A 94 -3.72 4.24 10.33
C ALA A 94 -5.14 3.96 9.81
N PHE A 95 -6.16 4.17 10.65
CA PHE A 95 -7.56 3.97 10.32
C PHE A 95 -8.28 5.23 9.81
N THR A 96 -7.65 6.41 9.93
CA THR A 96 -8.27 7.68 9.57
C THR A 96 -8.33 7.84 8.05
N GLU A 97 -9.50 8.20 7.52
CA GLU A 97 -9.62 8.61 6.11
C GLU A 97 -9.15 10.05 5.95
N VAL A 98 -8.11 10.25 5.14
CA VAL A 98 -7.69 11.58 4.72
C VAL A 98 -8.37 11.88 3.39
N SER A 99 -9.48 12.61 3.44
CA SER A 99 -10.06 13.17 2.23
C SER A 99 -9.24 14.40 1.84
N SER A 100 -8.49 14.31 0.74
CA SER A 100 -8.00 15.51 0.07
C SER A 100 -9.20 16.17 -0.62
N GLN A 101 -10.02 16.92 0.11
CA GLN A 101 -10.88 17.93 -0.50
C GLN A 101 -9.96 19.02 -1.07
N LEU A 102 -9.37 18.79 -2.24
CA LEU A 102 -8.94 19.90 -3.08
C LEU A 102 -10.22 20.59 -3.57
N ARG A 103 -10.62 21.61 -2.83
CA ARG A 103 -11.51 22.66 -3.34
C ARG A 103 -10.73 23.41 -4.42
N TRP A 104 -11.22 23.33 -5.65
CA TRP A 104 -10.94 24.32 -6.70
C TRP A 104 -11.61 25.65 -6.35
#